data_AF-A0A2H4VJW1-F1
#
_entry.id   AF-A0A2H4VJW1-F1
#
_cell.length_a   1.000
_cell.length_b   1.000
_cell.length_c   1.000
_cell.angle_alpha   90.00
_cell.angle_beta   90.00
_cell.angle_gamma   90.00
#
_symmetry.space_group_name_H-M   'P 1'
#
loop_
_entity.id
_entity.type
_entity.pdbx_description
1 polymer ?
#
loop_
_entity_poly.entity_id
_entity_poly.type
_entity_poly.pdbx_seq_one_letter_code
_entity_poly.pdbx_strand_id
1 'polypeptide(L)'
;MSNRKFEICLLIILIFILTIIVSISGCIEEEEDCSDCTNCTDCYIGINSTEESKLFDELDGIVKTYVAGKENITDKSIIWTSIKFKSKDEAFVSATVNNKTWDGTWKHSDNQWNPGEDFKSS
;
A
#
# COMPACT_ATOMS: atom_id res chain seq x y z
N MET A 1 -5.73 -53.30 -28.35
CA MET A 1 -6.11 -52.67 -27.06
C MET A 1 -6.41 -51.21 -27.34
N SER A 2 -7.64 -50.77 -27.05
CA SER A 2 -8.30 -49.61 -27.66
C SER A 2 -7.56 -48.27 -27.48
N ASN A 3 -7.26 -47.59 -28.59
CA ASN A 3 -6.69 -46.23 -28.68
C ASN A 3 -7.44 -45.20 -27.81
N ARG A 4 -8.72 -45.46 -27.48
CA ARG A 4 -9.53 -44.63 -26.58
C ARG A 4 -8.93 -44.49 -25.17
N LYS A 5 -8.27 -45.52 -24.64
CA LYS A 5 -7.66 -45.45 -23.30
C LYS A 5 -6.41 -44.57 -23.30
N PHE A 6 -5.69 -44.53 -24.42
CA PHE A 6 -4.51 -43.69 -24.60
C PHE A 6 -4.91 -42.22 -24.77
N GLU A 7 -5.94 -41.93 -25.56
CA GLU A 7 -6.49 -40.57 -25.73
C GLU A 7 -7.01 -39.97 -24.42
N ILE A 8 -7.69 -40.77 -23.59
CA ILE A 8 -8.19 -40.31 -22.28
C ILE A 8 -7.03 -40.00 -21.33
N CYS A 9 -5.99 -40.84 -21.27
CA CYS A 9 -4.81 -40.54 -20.45
C CYS A 9 -4.08 -39.27 -20.92
N LEU A 10 -4.01 -39.05 -22.23
CA LEU A 10 -3.36 -37.87 -22.81
C LEU A 10 -4.13 -36.58 -22.49
N LEU A 11 -5.47 -36.62 -22.53
CA LEU A 11 -6.33 -35.50 -22.12
C LEU A 11 -6.19 -35.17 -20.63
N ILE A 12 -6.10 -36.16 -19.75
CA ILE A 12 -5.92 -35.94 -18.31
C ILE A 12 -4.58 -35.26 -18.03
N ILE A 13 -3.49 -35.70 -18.69
CA ILE A 13 -2.17 -35.07 -18.56
C ILE A 13 -2.21 -33.63 -19.08
N LEU A 14 -2.90 -33.38 -20.20
CA LEU A 14 -3.03 -32.04 -20.79
C LEU A 14 -3.77 -31.07 -19.85
N ILE A 15 -4.86 -31.52 -19.22
CA ILE A 15 -5.60 -30.73 -18.23
C ILE A 15 -4.73 -30.43 -17.02
N PHE A 16 -3.94 -31.39 -16.54
CA PHE A 16 -3.06 -31.21 -15.40
C PHE A 16 -1.94 -30.19 -15.67
N ILE A 17 -1.36 -30.23 -16.88
CA ILE A 17 -0.36 -29.24 -17.32
C ILE A 17 -1.00 -27.85 -17.46
N LEU A 18 -2.21 -27.75 -18.01
CA LEU A 18 -2.93 -26.47 -18.11
C LEU A 18 -3.25 -25.88 -16.74
N THR A 19 -3.68 -26.69 -15.76
CA THR A 19 -3.91 -26.19 -14.39
C THR A 19 -2.63 -25.72 -13.71
N ILE A 20 -1.50 -26.39 -13.95
CA ILE A 20 -0.20 -25.96 -13.44
C ILE A 20 0.23 -24.64 -14.10
N ILE A 21 0.04 -24.49 -15.41
CA ILE A 21 0.37 -23.24 -16.13
C ILE A 21 -0.51 -22.08 -15.64
N VAL A 22 -1.82 -22.30 -15.39
CA VAL A 22 -2.73 -21.27 -14.85
C VAL A 22 -2.40 -20.90 -13.41
N SER A 23 -1.97 -21.87 -12.58
CA SER A 23 -1.51 -21.59 -11.22
C SER A 23 -0.14 -20.90 -11.19
N ILE A 24 0.75 -21.18 -12.15
CA ILE A 24 2.03 -20.46 -12.28
C ILE A 24 1.82 -19.09 -12.91
N SER A 25 0.89 -18.89 -13.85
CA SER A 25 0.58 -17.57 -14.41
C SER A 25 -0.13 -16.64 -13.43
N GLY A 26 -0.67 -17.16 -12.31
CA GLY A 26 -1.09 -16.34 -11.16
C GLY A 26 0.04 -16.00 -10.18
N CYS A 27 1.24 -16.54 -10.39
CA CYS A 27 2.46 -16.26 -9.63
C CYS A 27 3.62 -15.77 -10.52
N ILE A 28 3.37 -15.55 -11.83
CA ILE A 28 4.14 -14.61 -12.62
C ILE A 28 3.57 -13.28 -12.19
N GLU A 29 4.27 -12.66 -11.25
CA GLU A 29 4.14 -11.24 -10.94
C GLU A 29 3.88 -10.51 -12.25
N GLU A 30 2.66 -9.98 -12.36
CA GLU A 30 2.39 -8.90 -13.27
C GLU A 30 3.50 -7.88 -12.98
N GLU A 31 4.49 -7.79 -13.88
CA GLU A 31 5.15 -6.50 -14.10
C GLU A 31 3.99 -5.55 -14.25
N GLU A 32 3.72 -4.76 -13.21
CA GLU A 32 2.62 -3.80 -13.18
C GLU A 32 2.76 -2.96 -14.45
N ASP A 33 1.93 -3.31 -15.44
CA ASP A 33 1.86 -2.64 -16.71
C ASP A 33 1.30 -1.26 -16.36
N CYS A 34 2.21 -0.32 -16.13
CA CYS A 34 1.94 1.09 -15.85
C CYS A 34 1.42 1.76 -17.16
N SER A 35 0.61 1.03 -17.97
CA SER A 35 0.03 1.46 -19.23
C SER A 35 -1.24 2.29 -19.04
N ASP A 36 -1.90 2.18 -17.88
CA ASP A 36 -3.13 2.92 -17.54
C ASP A 36 -2.93 4.01 -16.47
N CYS A 37 -1.68 4.30 -16.09
CA CYS A 37 -1.38 5.45 -15.25
C CYS A 37 -1.32 6.71 -16.11
N THR A 38 -2.39 7.52 -16.08
CA THR A 38 -2.47 8.81 -16.81
C THR A 38 -1.41 9.82 -16.35
N ASN A 39 -0.74 9.57 -15.21
CA ASN A 39 0.47 10.22 -14.75
C ASN A 39 1.38 9.18 -14.09
N CYS A 40 2.54 8.89 -14.66
CA CYS A 40 3.57 8.02 -14.08
C CYS A 40 4.14 8.51 -12.73
N THR A 41 3.68 9.67 -12.22
CA THR A 41 4.05 10.19 -10.90
C THR A 41 3.36 9.47 -9.74
N ASP A 42 2.37 8.60 -10.01
CA ASP A 42 1.65 7.79 -9.02
C ASP A 42 2.03 6.29 -9.06
N CYS A 43 2.94 5.87 -9.96
CA CYS A 43 3.53 4.53 -9.93
C CYS A 43 4.63 4.52 -8.85
N TYR A 44 4.25 4.08 -7.64
CA TYR A 44 5.14 3.92 -6.49
C TYR A 44 6.22 2.88 -6.77
N ILE A 45 7.47 3.34 -6.89
CA ILE A 45 8.62 2.45 -7.02
C ILE A 45 8.95 1.89 -5.62
N GLY A 46 8.43 0.70 -5.30
CA GLY A 46 9.11 -0.22 -4.38
C GLY A 46 8.45 -0.59 -3.04
N ILE A 47 7.13 -0.43 -2.86
CA ILE A 47 6.41 -0.92 -1.67
C ILE A 47 5.27 -1.83 -2.13
N ASN A 48 5.24 -3.09 -1.70
CA ASN A 48 4.08 -3.95 -1.96
C ASN A 48 2.91 -3.57 -1.02
N SER A 49 1.68 -3.92 -1.40
CA SER A 49 0.46 -3.54 -0.67
C SER A 49 0.44 -3.93 0.81
N THR A 50 1.11 -5.03 1.19
CA THR A 50 1.22 -5.46 2.60
C THR A 50 2.17 -4.59 3.40
N GLU A 51 3.30 -4.19 2.81
CA GLU A 51 4.24 -3.25 3.41
C GLU A 51 3.63 -1.86 3.55
N GLU A 52 2.88 -1.42 2.54
CA GLU A 52 2.20 -0.12 2.56
C GLU A 52 1.15 -0.04 3.68
N SER A 53 0.33 -1.07 3.85
CA SER A 53 -0.66 -1.12 4.95
C SER A 53 0.01 -1.05 6.33
N LYS A 54 1.17 -1.70 6.52
CA LYS A 54 1.91 -1.63 7.79
C LYS A 54 2.47 -0.23 8.05
N LEU A 55 3.06 0.39 7.03
CA LEU A 55 3.58 1.76 7.13
C LEU A 55 2.45 2.75 7.39
N PHE A 56 1.28 2.53 6.76
CA PHE A 56 0.09 3.33 6.99
C PHE A 56 -0.37 3.26 8.44
N ASP A 57 -0.58 2.05 8.98
CA ASP A 57 -1.06 1.86 10.36
C ASP A 57 -0.08 2.46 11.39
N GLU A 58 1.23 2.32 11.15
CA GLU A 58 2.26 2.93 11.98
C GLU A 58 2.19 4.45 11.95
N LEU A 59 2.25 5.05 10.76
CA LEU A 59 2.27 6.50 10.60
C LEU A 59 0.96 7.14 11.04
N ASP A 60 -0.20 6.52 10.78
CA ASP A 60 -1.51 6.97 11.24
C ASP A 60 -1.56 7.12 12.76
N GLY A 61 -1.11 6.11 13.50
CA GLY A 61 -1.08 6.13 14.96
C GLY A 61 -0.18 7.23 15.52
N ILE A 62 0.98 7.46 14.88
CA ILE A 62 1.93 8.51 15.25
C ILE A 62 1.34 9.90 15.00
N VAL A 63 0.80 10.15 13.81
CA VAL A 63 0.19 11.43 13.41
C VAL A 63 -0.97 11.79 14.33
N LYS A 64 -1.89 10.85 14.58
CA LYS A 64 -3.01 11.06 15.51
C LYS A 64 -2.52 11.42 16.91
N THR A 65 -1.46 10.77 17.39
CA THR A 65 -0.86 11.07 18.69
C THR A 65 -0.24 12.46 18.73
N TYR A 66 0.49 12.84 17.69
CA TYR A 66 1.12 14.15 17.56
C TYR A 66 0.05 15.28 17.54
N VAL A 67 -0.95 15.17 16.66
CA VAL A 67 -2.01 16.16 16.51
C VAL A 67 -2.85 16.26 17.78
N ALA A 68 -3.21 15.13 18.41
CA ALA A 68 -3.90 15.12 19.70
C ALA A 68 -3.13 15.90 20.78
N GLY A 69 -1.80 15.72 20.85
CA GLY A 69 -0.95 16.46 21.77
C GLY A 69 -0.89 17.97 21.48
N LYS A 70 -0.87 18.36 20.19
CA LYS A 70 -0.84 19.77 19.79
C LYS A 70 -2.17 20.48 20.00
N GLU A 71 -3.28 19.78 19.80
CA GLU A 71 -4.64 20.32 19.92
C GLU A 71 -5.24 20.09 21.31
N ASN A 72 -4.51 19.46 22.23
CA ASN A 72 -4.95 19.11 23.59
C ASN A 72 -6.25 18.27 23.60
N ILE A 73 -6.26 17.22 22.78
CA ILE A 73 -7.40 16.31 22.59
C ILE A 73 -7.06 14.94 23.19
N THR A 74 -8.01 14.36 23.92
CA THR A 74 -7.84 13.03 24.54
C THR A 74 -8.34 11.90 23.65
N ASP A 75 -9.44 12.13 22.93
CA ASP A 75 -10.00 11.15 21.99
C ASP A 75 -9.33 11.28 20.62
N LYS A 76 -8.45 10.32 20.28
CA LYS A 76 -7.75 10.30 18.99
C LYS A 76 -8.63 9.82 17.83
N SER A 77 -9.78 9.20 18.11
CA SER A 77 -10.64 8.63 17.07
C SER A 77 -11.33 9.70 16.22
N ILE A 78 -11.42 10.93 16.72
CA ILE A 78 -12.00 12.06 15.99
C ILE A 78 -11.02 12.68 14.97
N ILE A 79 -9.75 12.27 15.00
CA ILE A 79 -8.72 12.76 14.08
C ILE A 79 -8.76 11.88 12.83
N TRP A 80 -9.06 12.49 11.70
CA TRP A 80 -9.04 11.82 10.40
C TRP A 80 -7.72 12.09 9.71
N THR A 81 -7.08 11.05 9.17
CA THR A 81 -5.79 11.14 8.49
C THR A 81 -5.95 10.73 7.02
N SER A 82 -5.17 11.38 6.17
CA SER A 82 -4.93 10.98 4.79
C SER A 82 -3.42 10.95 4.59
N ILE A 83 -2.90 9.80 4.21
CA ILE A 83 -1.47 9.56 4.08
C ILE A 83 -1.22 9.13 2.64
N LYS A 84 -0.38 9.90 1.96
CA LYS A 84 0.13 9.56 0.63
C LYS A 84 1.63 9.37 0.77
N PHE A 85 2.11 8.13 0.71
CA PHE A 85 3.54 7.87 0.73
C PHE A 85 4.22 8.55 -0.48
N LYS A 86 5.53 8.67 -0.49
CA LYS A 86 6.32 9.05 -1.68
C LYS A 86 7.47 8.06 -1.87
N SER A 87 7.94 7.51 -0.76
CA SER A 87 8.85 6.39 -0.64
C SER A 87 8.61 5.67 0.69
N LYS A 88 9.44 4.67 1.01
CA LYS A 88 9.46 4.06 2.36
C LYS A 88 9.82 5.05 3.46
N ASP A 89 10.45 6.16 3.09
CA ASP A 89 11.02 7.12 4.04
C ASP A 89 10.40 8.51 3.99
N GLU A 90 9.40 8.75 3.15
CA GLU A 90 8.75 10.05 3.00
C GLU A 90 7.26 9.87 2.67
N ALA A 91 6.41 10.67 3.30
CA ALA A 91 4.97 10.70 3.05
C ALA A 91 4.43 12.13 3.16
N PHE A 92 3.42 12.46 2.36
CA PHE A 92 2.58 13.63 2.58
C PHE A 92 1.41 13.22 3.48
N VAL A 93 1.20 13.97 4.55
CA VAL A 93 0.19 13.68 5.55
C VAL A 93 -0.73 14.87 5.71
N SER A 94 -2.03 14.60 5.69
CA SER A 94 -3.09 15.51 6.10
C SER A 94 -3.81 14.92 7.30
N ALA A 95 -4.06 15.72 8.34
CA ALA A 95 -4.80 15.32 9.52
C ALA A 95 -5.83 16.39 9.89
N THR A 96 -7.11 16.01 9.93
CA THR A 96 -8.21 16.92 10.22
C THR A 96 -8.81 16.64 11.59
N VAL A 97 -9.00 17.70 12.37
CA VAL A 97 -9.67 17.64 13.68
C VAL A 97 -10.36 18.96 14.00
N ASN A 98 -11.62 18.93 14.44
CA ASN A 98 -12.38 20.11 14.89
C ASN A 98 -12.27 21.33 13.93
N ASN A 99 -12.44 21.10 12.62
CA ASN A 99 -12.31 22.09 11.54
C ASN A 99 -10.92 22.69 11.31
N LYS A 100 -9.88 22.16 11.97
CA LYS A 100 -8.48 22.43 11.65
C LYS A 100 -7.92 21.30 10.81
N THR A 101 -7.05 21.67 9.88
CA THR A 101 -6.28 20.70 9.09
C THR A 101 -4.80 20.94 9.32
N TRP A 102 -4.09 19.87 9.63
CA TRP A 102 -2.65 19.80 9.72
C TRP A 102 -2.13 19.14 8.46
N ASP A 103 -1.36 19.85 7.64
CA ASP A 103 -0.85 19.35 6.37
C ASP A 103 0.66 19.51 6.32
N GLY A 104 1.34 18.54 5.68
CA GLY A 104 2.76 18.63 5.37
C GLY A 104 3.46 17.29 5.27
N THR A 105 4.77 17.35 5.13
CA THR A 105 5.62 16.17 4.91
C THR A 105 5.96 15.49 6.23
N TRP A 106 6.04 14.16 6.20
CA TRP A 106 6.62 13.32 7.24
C TRP A 106 7.78 12.52 6.65
N LYS A 107 8.83 12.32 7.44
CA LYS A 107 10.02 11.57 7.04
C LYS A 107 10.34 10.49 8.04
N HIS A 108 10.72 9.32 7.53
CA HIS A 108 11.21 8.22 8.34
C HIS A 108 12.74 8.27 8.38
N SER A 109 13.30 8.42 9.57
CA SER A 109 14.75 8.42 9.79
C SER A 109 15.04 7.84 11.16
N ASP A 110 16.17 7.13 11.32
CA ASP A 110 16.56 6.51 12.59
C ASP A 110 15.45 5.61 13.20
N ASN A 111 14.76 4.86 12.34
CA ASN A 111 13.62 3.98 12.67
C ASN A 111 12.42 4.71 13.30
N GLN A 112 12.22 6.00 13.01
CA GLN A 112 11.09 6.79 13.50
C GLN A 112 10.55 7.77 12.46
N TRP A 113 9.23 7.90 12.42
CA TRP A 113 8.55 8.94 11.66
C TRP A 113 8.58 10.27 12.41
N ASN A 114 8.99 11.32 11.71
CA ASN A 114 9.07 12.68 12.23
C ASN A 114 8.37 13.66 11.29
N PRO A 115 7.66 14.67 11.83
CA PRO A 115 7.06 15.72 11.01
C PRO A 115 8.15 16.62 10.43
N GLY A 116 8.00 16.96 9.15
CA GLY A 116 8.75 18.03 8.51
C GLY A 116 8.36 19.40 9.06
N GLU A 117 9.20 20.40 8.80
CA GLU A 117 8.93 21.78 9.23
C GLU A 117 7.67 22.39 8.58
N ASP A 118 7.24 21.82 7.47
CA ASP A 118 6.05 22.17 6.72
C ASP A 118 4.76 21.59 7.34
N PHE A 119 4.84 20.59 8.23
CA PHE A 119 3.68 19.99 8.87
C PHE A 119 3.08 20.91 9.96
N LYS A 120 2.06 21.69 9.57
CA LYS A 120 1.48 22.77 10.40
C LYS A 120 -0.03 22.84 10.24
N SER A 121 -0.72 23.34 11.28
CA SER A 121 -2.14 23.67 11.20
C SER A 121 -2.38 24.89 10.31
N SER A 122 -3.40 24.83 9.47
CA SER A 122 -4.07 26.00 8.89
C SER A 122 -4.89 26.77 9.92
#